data_AF-A0A212T4Q8-F1
#
_entry.id   AF-A0A212T4Q8-F1
#
_cell.length_a   1.000
_cell.length_b   1.000
_cell.length_c   1.000
_cell.angle_alpha   90.00
_cell.angle_beta   90.00
_cell.angle_gamma   90.00
#
_symmetry.space_group_name_H-M   'P 1'
#
loop_
_entity.id
_entity.type
_entity.pdbx_description
1 polymer ?
#
loop_
_entity_poly.entity_id
_entity_poly.type
_entity_poly.pdbx_seq_one_letter_code
_entity_poly.pdbx_strand_id
1 'polypeptide(L)' 'MAIIKVLRDHEFYLFMNGKLIYKKWLNHGYSKVFDVMAYDKFTLTSITDKGITHQSDN' A
#
# COMPACT_ATOMS: atom_id res chain seq x y z
N MET A 1 -13.80 -10.57 1.72
CA MET A 1 -12.43 -10.21 1.29
C MET A 1 -11.68 -9.72 2.52
N ALA A 2 -10.64 -10.43 2.93
CA ALA A 2 -9.88 -10.07 4.12
C ALA A 2 -8.66 -9.25 3.73
N ILE A 3 -8.55 -8.02 4.24
CA ILE A 3 -7.40 -7.14 4.02
C ILE A 3 -6.67 -7.00 5.36
N ILE A 4 -5.39 -7.35 5.37
CA ILE A 4 -4.54 -7.26 6.56
C ILE A 4 -3.42 -6.27 6.26
N LYS A 5 -3.29 -5.27 7.11
CA LYS A 5 -2.24 -4.26 7.05
C LYS A 5 -1.29 -4.50 8.21
N VAL A 6 -0.01 -4.68 7.91
CA VAL A 6 1.03 -4.87 8.92
C VAL A 6 2.07 -3.78 8.73
N LEU A 7 2.30 -3.01 9.78
CA LEU A 7 3.41 -2.06 9.87
C LEU A 7 4.40 -2.64 10.88
N ARG A 8 5.63 -2.86 10.43
CA ARG A 8 6.71 -3.35 11.30
C ARG A 8 7.96 -2.54 11.03
N ASP A 9 8.47 -1.89 12.07
CA ASP A 9 9.63 -1.02 12.00
C ASP A 9 9.47 0.05 10.90
N HIS A 10 10.14 -0.13 9.76
CA HIS A 10 10.12 0.75 8.60
C HIS A 10 9.60 0.05 7.36
N GLU A 11 8.86 -1.05 7.52
CA GLU A 11 8.29 -1.84 6.45
C GLU A 11 6.78 -1.95 6.60
N PHE A 12 6.07 -1.64 5.52
CA PHE A 12 4.64 -1.78 5.40
C PHE A 12 4.32 -2.96 4.48
N TYR A 13 3.41 -3.82 4.94
CA TYR A 13 2.96 -5.00 4.23
C TYR A 13 1.43 -4.99 4.13
N LEU A 14 0.92 -5.26 2.93
CA LEU A 14 -0.50 -5.40 2.67
C LEU A 14 -0.78 -6.81 2.17
N PHE A 15 -1.58 -7.55 2.93
CA PHE A 15 -2.08 -8.85 2.54
C PHE A 15 -3.55 -8.78 2.18
N MET A 16 -3.94 -9.56 1.19
CA MET A 16 -5.32 -9.68 0.73
C MET A 16 -5.63 -11.16 0.55
N ASN A 17 -6.65 -11.65 1.25
CA ASN A 17 -7.01 -13.07 1.33
C ASN A 17 -5.80 -13.97 1.65
N GLY A 18 -4.90 -13.51 2.52
CA GLY A 18 -3.68 -14.23 2.92
C GLY A 18 -2.48 -14.11 1.95
N LYS A 19 -2.65 -13.48 0.78
CA LYS A 19 -1.57 -13.24 -0.18
C LYS A 19 -0.95 -11.86 0.01
N LEU A 20 0.37 -11.75 0.03
CA LEU A 20 1.06 -10.45 0.03
C LEU A 20 0.88 -9.78 -1.33
N ILE A 21 0.26 -8.61 -1.36
CA ILE A 21 -0.01 -7.87 -2.59
C ILE A 21 0.81 -6.60 -2.72
N TYR A 22 1.27 -6.02 -1.60
CA TYR A 22 2.08 -4.80 -1.59
C TYR A 22 3.06 -4.78 -0.43
N LYS A 23 4.28 -4.31 -0.70
CA LYS A 23 5.30 -4.02 0.30
C LYS A 23 5.89 -2.64 0.07
N LYS A 24 6.08 -1.85 1.13
CA LYS A 24 6.78 -0.56 1.09
C LYS A 24 7.85 -0.49 2.16
N TRP A 25 9.04 -0.08 1.77
CA TRP A 25 10.13 0.27 2.67
C TRP A 25 10.08 1.78 2.91
N LEU A 26 9.63 2.18 4.09
CA LEU A 26 9.51 3.58 4.48
C LEU A 26 10.89 4.24 4.60
N ASN A 27 11.91 3.50 5.03
CA ASN A 27 13.26 4.04 5.19
C ASN A 27 13.92 4.45 3.86
N HIS A 28 13.63 3.72 2.78
CA HIS A 28 14.26 3.95 1.48
C HIS A 28 13.33 4.58 0.44
N GLY A 29 12.07 4.82 0.79
CA GLY A 29 11.04 5.30 -0.16
C GLY A 29 10.65 4.29 -1.25
N TYR A 30 11.28 3.12 -1.31
CA TYR A 30 10.97 2.08 -2.29
C TYR A 30 9.66 1.36 -1.96
N SER A 31 8.90 1.02 -3.00
CA SER A 31 7.74 0.12 -2.89
C SER A 31 7.78 -0.94 -3.97
N LYS A 32 7.23 -2.11 -3.66
CA LYS A 32 7.08 -3.23 -4.60
C LYS A 32 5.66 -3.75 -4.52
N VAL A 33 5.02 -3.78 -5.69
CA VAL A 33 3.68 -4.33 -5.88
C VAL A 33 3.81 -5.73 -6.47
N PHE A 34 3.11 -6.69 -5.89
CA PHE A 34 3.21 -8.11 -6.28
C PHE A 34 1.97 -8.60 -7.05
N ASP A 35 0.85 -7.89 -6.95
CA ASP A 35 -0.40 -8.27 -7.59
C ASP A 35 -1.11 -7.04 -8.17
N VAL A 36 -1.69 -7.17 -9.37
CA VAL A 36 -2.40 -6.11 -10.07
C VAL A 36 -3.63 -5.65 -9.28
N MET A 37 -4.22 -6.53 -8.45
CA MET A 37 -5.32 -6.18 -7.54
C MET A 37 -4.93 -5.09 -6.51
N ALA A 38 -3.65 -4.82 -6.29
CA ALA A 38 -3.20 -3.70 -5.47
C ALA A 38 -3.32 -2.33 -6.17
N TYR A 39 -3.58 -2.30 -7.47
CA TYR A 39 -3.88 -1.08 -8.23
C TYR A 39 -5.39 -0.92 -8.54
N ASP A 40 -6.21 -1.93 -8.26
CA ASP A 40 -7.63 -1.90 -8.62
C ASP A 40 -8.47 -1.03 -7.65
N LYS A 41 -9.06 0.03 -8.23
CA LYS A 41 -10.12 0.98 -7.76
C LYS A 41 -10.07 1.60 -6.36
N PHE A 42 -9.44 1.01 -5.36
CA PHE A 42 -9.39 1.51 -3.99
C PHE A 42 -8.03 2.10 -3.60
N THR A 43 -7.05 2.07 -4.51
CA THR A 43 -5.70 2.60 -4.30
C THR A 43 -5.60 4.10 -4.62
N LEU A 44 -6.65 4.87 -4.32
CA LEU A 44 -6.69 6.34 -4.34
C LEU A 44 -6.00 6.95 -3.11
N THR A 45 -5.00 6.27 -2.54
CA THR A 45 -4.24 6.80 -1.41
C THR A 45 -2.76 6.57 -1.64
N SER A 46 -2.13 7.53 -2.30
CA SER A 46 -0.68 7.65 -2.36
C SER A 46 -0.19 8.07 -0.98
N ILE A 47 0.29 7.11 -0.19
CA ILE A 47 1.00 7.42 1.05
C ILE A 47 2.40 7.85 0.63
N THR A 48 2.61 9.14 0.42
CA THR A 48 3.94 9.75 0.29
C THR A 48 4.29 10.39 1.65
N ASP A 49 5.58 10.53 1.94
CA ASP A 49 6.15 11.08 3.19
C ASP A 49 5.57 12.46 3.60
N LYS A 50 4.85 13.14 2.70
CA LYS A 50 4.20 14.44 2.91
C LYS A 50 2.73 14.40 3.36
N GLY A 51 2.26 13.27 3.84
CA GLY A 51 0.88 13.12 4.32
C GLY A 51 -0.07 12.62 3.24
N ILE A 52 -1.08 11.89 3.71
CA ILE A 52 -2.19 11.32 2.93
C ILE A 52 -2.85 12.40 2.06
N THR A 53 -2.51 12.43 0.78
CA THR A 53 -3.24 13.27 -0.19
C THR A 53 -4.33 12.40 -0.80
N HIS A 54 -5.58 12.69 -0.44
CA HIS A 54 -6.74 12.15 -1.13
C HIS A 54 -6.82 12.81 -2.50
N GLN A 55 -6.51 12.07 -3.56
CA GLN A 55 -6.73 12.55 -4.91
C GLN A 55 -8.24 12.47 -5.17
N SER A 56 -8.93 13.59 -4.96
CA SER A 56 -10.32 13.75 -5.40
C SER A 56 -10.30 13.89 -6.92
N ASP A 57 -10.92 12.96 -7.62
CA ASP A 57 -11.21 13.08 -9.05
C ASP A 57 -12.03 14.35 -9.29
N ASN A 58 -11.52 15.22 -10.17
CA ASN A 58 -12.29 16.06 -11.10
C ASN A 58 -11.43 16.36 -12.32
#